data_AF-A0A1I6TKW5-F1
#
_entry.id   AF-A0A1I6TKW5-F1
#
_cell.length_a   1.000
_cell.length_b   1.000
_cell.length_c   1.000
_cell.angle_alpha   90.00
_cell.angle_beta   90.00
_cell.angle_gamma   90.00
#
_symmetry.space_group_name_H-M   'P 1'
#
loop_
_entity.id
_entity.type
_entity.pdbx_description
1 polymer ?
#
loop_
_entity_poly.entity_id
_entity_poly.type
_entity_poly.pdbx_seq_one_letter_code
_entity_poly.pdbx_strand_id
1 'polypeptide(L)'
;MKKTLQLFLGLLLTTTVLVACGNESAEEETPEQEPNQEATDNEDTSNDSSEETPALDLDVSDDETVADDQVVLEVNGEEVLGDAYNTAYVDTKRYLLQNNQDASDKDMLKEQTLQTLQSNTLVKQDAKEQGITITDDDVARALEETKSQFETEEAYQQALNQLAYTEESFKASLQTQLLQQQYLEDAIEVESVTDEEVEEYYNLVKEQSDDVPPLEDVKEQIIAQLEQTKVQQAFQAKVTSLMEEAEINENI
;
A
#
# COMPACT_ATOMS: atom_id res chain seq x y z
N MET A 1 -30.78 0.54 5.26
CA MET A 1 -30.28 1.80 5.84
C MET A 1 -28.77 1.76 5.70
N LYS A 2 -28.20 2.54 4.77
CA LYS A 2 -26.76 2.58 4.52
C LYS A 2 -26.11 3.43 5.61
N LYS A 3 -25.23 2.85 6.43
CA LYS A 3 -24.43 3.59 7.41
C LYS A 3 -23.09 3.91 6.75
N THR A 4 -22.89 5.18 6.43
CA THR A 4 -21.60 5.72 5.99
C THR A 4 -20.69 5.86 7.21
N LEU A 5 -19.66 5.01 7.28
CA LEU A 5 -18.57 5.08 8.26
C LEU A 5 -17.60 6.16 7.76
N GLN A 6 -17.72 7.38 8.29
CA GLN A 6 -16.78 8.45 8.01
C GLN A 6 -15.58 8.31 8.95
N LEU A 7 -14.48 7.82 8.39
CA LEU A 7 -13.19 7.65 9.05
C LEU A 7 -12.47 9.01 9.00
N PHE A 8 -12.55 9.77 10.08
CA PHE A 8 -11.80 11.03 10.22
C PHE A 8 -10.36 10.71 10.64
N LEU A 9 -9.50 10.49 9.64
CA LEU A 9 -8.05 10.50 9.83
C LEU A 9 -7.58 11.96 9.88
N GLY A 10 -7.49 12.50 11.10
CA GLY A 10 -6.95 13.83 11.35
C GLY A 10 -5.43 13.86 11.11
N LEU A 11 -5.03 14.31 9.92
CA LEU A 11 -3.65 14.62 9.57
C LEU A 11 -3.20 15.85 10.38
N LEU A 12 -2.50 15.61 11.48
CA LEU A 12 -1.90 16.65 12.32
C LEU A 12 -0.62 17.17 11.64
N LEU A 13 -0.81 18.08 10.68
CA LEU A 13 0.23 18.86 10.01
C LEU A 13 0.93 19.79 11.02
N THR A 14 1.97 19.30 11.67
CA THR A 14 2.85 20.14 12.48
C THR A 14 3.80 20.92 11.58
N THR A 15 3.39 22.13 11.18
CA THR A 15 4.27 23.09 10.51
C THR A 15 5.29 23.65 11.51
N THR A 16 6.52 23.16 11.45
CA THR A 16 7.66 23.80 12.12
C THR A 16 8.06 25.05 11.33
N VAL A 17 7.54 26.21 11.75
CA VAL A 17 8.09 27.50 11.30
C VAL A 17 9.41 27.71 12.03
N LEU A 18 10.52 27.51 11.33
CA LEU A 18 11.82 28.04 11.73
C LEU A 18 11.77 29.57 11.65
N VAL A 19 11.47 30.22 12.76
CA VAL A 19 11.60 31.67 12.92
C VAL A 19 13.09 32.01 12.96
N ALA A 20 13.62 32.46 11.83
CA ALA A 20 14.89 33.17 11.77
C ALA A 20 14.66 34.61 12.27
N CYS A 21 15.29 34.96 13.39
CA CYS A 21 15.33 36.31 13.94
C CYS A 21 15.87 37.32 12.91
N GLY A 22 15.05 38.30 12.55
CA GLY A 22 15.40 39.39 11.66
C GLY A 22 14.61 40.67 11.99
N ASN A 23 15.11 41.38 13.01
CA ASN A 23 15.09 42.83 13.26
C ASN A 23 13.85 43.71 12.91
N GLU A 24 13.31 44.33 13.97
CA GLU A 24 12.85 45.74 14.07
C GLU A 24 11.44 46.16 13.56
N SER A 25 10.51 46.19 14.53
CA SER A 25 9.60 47.28 14.94
C SER A 25 8.91 48.21 13.93
N ALA A 26 7.56 48.23 13.93
CA ALA A 26 6.66 49.40 14.07
C ALA A 26 5.20 48.97 13.71
N GLU A 27 4.29 48.88 14.68
CA GLU A 27 3.30 49.89 15.13
C GLU A 27 1.90 49.72 14.51
N GLU A 28 0.89 49.81 15.39
CA GLU A 28 -0.54 49.62 15.18
C GLU A 28 -1.23 50.81 14.46
N GLU A 29 -2.42 50.56 13.93
CA GLU A 29 -3.69 51.32 14.11
C GLU A 29 -4.60 51.24 12.86
N THR A 30 -5.88 50.96 13.11
CA THR A 30 -7.05 50.89 12.18
C THR A 30 -7.76 52.29 12.21
N PRO A 31 -8.93 52.61 11.61
CA PRO A 31 -9.81 51.93 10.64
C PRO A 31 -10.57 52.84 9.60
N GLU A 32 -11.49 52.20 8.83
CA GLU A 32 -12.79 52.67 8.24
C GLU A 32 -12.93 53.42 6.87
N GLN A 33 -13.58 52.69 5.94
CA GLN A 33 -14.73 53.00 5.04
C GLN A 33 -14.62 53.82 3.72
N GLU A 34 -14.74 53.06 2.59
CA GLU A 34 -15.76 53.08 1.49
C GLU A 34 -16.15 54.41 0.76
N PRO A 35 -16.75 54.39 -0.46
CA PRO A 35 -16.75 53.40 -1.55
C PRO A 35 -16.53 54.05 -2.95
N ASN A 36 -16.19 53.27 -3.98
CA ASN A 36 -16.81 53.49 -5.29
C ASN A 36 -16.80 52.24 -6.16
N GLN A 37 -17.98 51.93 -6.69
CA GLN A 37 -18.27 50.85 -7.62
C GLN A 37 -17.75 51.19 -9.02
N GLU A 38 -17.21 50.21 -9.73
CA GLU A 38 -17.54 50.03 -11.14
C GLU A 38 -17.44 48.55 -11.51
N ALA A 39 -18.47 48.10 -12.23
CA ALA A 39 -18.80 46.73 -12.54
C ALA A 39 -17.79 46.07 -13.49
N THR A 40 -17.66 44.73 -13.43
CA THR A 40 -17.90 43.84 -14.59
C THR A 40 -17.79 42.36 -14.22
N ASP A 41 -18.77 41.61 -14.73
CA ASP A 41 -18.89 40.18 -15.01
C ASP A 41 -18.66 39.11 -13.92
N ASN A 42 -19.80 38.49 -13.59
CA ASN A 42 -19.94 37.09 -13.21
C ASN A 42 -19.55 36.20 -14.41
N GLU A 43 -18.47 35.45 -14.29
CA GLU A 43 -18.37 34.13 -14.91
C GLU A 43 -18.07 33.11 -13.80
N ASP A 44 -19.12 32.38 -13.45
CA ASP A 44 -19.16 30.95 -13.14
C ASP A 44 -17.80 30.27 -12.86
N THR A 45 -17.31 30.41 -11.62
CA THR A 45 -16.32 29.47 -11.08
C THR A 45 -17.03 28.18 -10.68
N SER A 46 -17.24 27.34 -11.68
CA SER A 46 -17.37 25.90 -11.48
C SER A 46 -16.13 25.43 -10.73
N ASN A 47 -16.30 25.18 -9.43
CA ASN A 47 -15.30 24.63 -8.54
C ASN A 47 -15.08 23.15 -8.90
N ASP A 48 -14.31 22.92 -9.97
CA ASP A 48 -13.74 21.62 -10.30
C ASP A 48 -12.49 21.42 -9.42
N SER A 49 -12.72 21.01 -8.17
CA SER A 49 -11.68 20.37 -7.37
C SER A 49 -11.60 18.90 -7.78
N SER A 50 -11.16 18.65 -9.02
CA SER A 50 -10.39 17.46 -9.30
C SER A 50 -8.98 17.73 -8.76
N GLU A 51 -8.75 17.41 -7.48
CA GLU A 51 -7.37 17.18 -7.04
C GLU A 51 -6.86 16.01 -7.88
N GLU A 52 -6.14 16.32 -8.96
CA GLU A 52 -5.36 15.33 -9.66
C GLU A 52 -4.34 14.80 -8.66
N THR A 53 -4.58 13.61 -8.13
CA THR A 53 -3.51 12.81 -7.54
C THR A 53 -2.37 12.81 -8.55
N PRO A 54 -1.18 13.33 -8.21
CA PRO A 54 -0.08 13.36 -9.16
C PRO A 54 0.15 11.94 -9.68
N ALA A 55 0.06 11.78 -11.00
CA ALA A 55 0.27 10.49 -11.64
C ALA A 55 1.66 9.97 -11.22
N LEU A 56 1.71 8.74 -10.71
CA LEU A 56 2.95 8.10 -10.31
C LEU A 56 3.81 7.90 -11.57
N ASP A 57 5.07 8.28 -11.50
CA ASP A 57 6.02 8.04 -12.59
C ASP A 57 6.46 6.56 -12.58
N LEU A 58 5.69 5.73 -13.29
CA LEU A 58 5.93 4.30 -13.46
C LEU A 58 6.70 3.98 -14.75
N ASP A 59 7.41 4.94 -15.34
CA ASP A 59 8.22 4.65 -16.51
C ASP A 59 9.34 3.67 -16.15
N VAL A 60 9.41 2.53 -16.86
CA VAL A 60 10.41 1.48 -16.66
C VAL A 60 11.21 1.34 -17.94
N SER A 61 12.53 1.51 -17.85
CA SER A 61 13.43 1.43 -18.98
C SER A 61 13.90 -0.01 -19.25
N ASP A 62 14.34 -0.28 -20.48
CA ASP A 62 14.76 -1.63 -20.90
C ASP A 62 15.83 -2.25 -19.98
N ASP A 63 16.71 -1.45 -19.37
CA ASP A 63 17.75 -1.90 -18.43
C ASP A 63 17.24 -2.24 -17.02
N GLU A 64 15.98 -1.92 -16.71
CA GLU A 64 15.30 -2.30 -15.47
C GLU A 64 14.51 -3.62 -15.60
N THR A 65 14.37 -4.13 -16.83
CA THR A 65 13.62 -5.35 -17.17
C THR A 65 14.53 -6.46 -17.67
N VAL A 66 13.99 -7.68 -17.72
CA VAL A 66 14.65 -8.86 -18.30
C VAL A 66 13.75 -9.52 -19.35
N ALA A 67 14.29 -10.46 -20.14
CA ALA A 67 13.47 -11.22 -21.08
C ALA A 67 12.46 -12.11 -20.34
N ASP A 68 11.21 -12.19 -20.82
CA ASP A 68 10.13 -12.88 -20.13
C ASP A 68 10.44 -14.35 -19.80
N ASP A 69 11.17 -15.05 -20.68
CA ASP A 69 11.54 -16.46 -20.53
C ASP A 69 12.89 -16.69 -19.81
N GLN A 70 13.55 -15.62 -19.39
CA GLN A 70 14.81 -15.71 -18.65
C GLN A 70 14.54 -16.16 -17.22
N VAL A 71 15.26 -17.18 -16.75
CA VAL A 71 15.26 -17.57 -15.33
C VAL A 71 15.97 -16.48 -14.53
N VAL A 72 15.26 -15.83 -13.61
CA VAL A 72 15.79 -14.76 -12.76
C VAL A 72 16.19 -15.25 -11.37
N LEU A 73 15.51 -16.28 -10.89
CA LEU A 73 15.61 -16.80 -9.55
C LEU A 73 15.23 -18.28 -9.58
N GLU A 74 15.93 -19.10 -8.79
CA GLU A 74 15.56 -20.48 -8.52
C GLU A 74 15.41 -20.65 -7.01
N VAL A 75 14.26 -21.16 -6.56
CA VAL A 75 13.94 -21.38 -5.13
C VAL A 75 13.55 -22.84 -4.94
N ASN A 76 14.35 -23.59 -4.20
CA ASN A 76 14.15 -25.03 -3.98
C ASN A 76 13.98 -25.82 -5.31
N GLY A 77 14.67 -25.39 -6.37
CA GLY A 77 14.57 -25.97 -7.71
C GLY A 77 13.37 -25.53 -8.55
N GLU A 78 12.50 -24.63 -8.05
CA GLU A 78 11.47 -23.96 -8.85
C GLU A 78 12.03 -22.69 -9.49
N GLU A 79 11.99 -22.63 -10.82
CA GLU A 79 12.41 -21.45 -11.59
C GLU A 79 11.33 -20.36 -11.53
N VAL A 80 11.77 -19.12 -11.29
CA VAL A 80 10.99 -17.90 -11.45
C VAL A 80 11.53 -17.17 -12.68
N LEU A 81 10.63 -16.81 -13.59
CA LEU A 81 10.95 -16.25 -14.89
C LEU A 81 10.89 -14.71 -14.90
N GLY A 82 11.34 -14.12 -16.00
CA GLY A 82 11.47 -12.68 -16.16
C GLY A 82 10.15 -11.94 -16.20
N ASP A 83 9.07 -12.57 -16.67
CA ASP A 83 7.72 -11.99 -16.65
C ASP A 83 7.23 -11.66 -15.22
N ALA A 84 7.47 -12.57 -14.28
CA ALA A 84 7.18 -12.39 -12.86
C ALA A 84 8.05 -11.28 -12.26
N TYR A 85 9.33 -11.20 -12.64
CA TYR A 85 10.23 -10.13 -12.22
C TYR A 85 9.79 -8.77 -12.76
N ASN A 86 9.51 -8.65 -14.05
CA ASN A 86 9.10 -7.40 -14.68
C ASN A 86 7.82 -6.87 -14.02
N THR A 87 6.87 -7.76 -13.72
CA THR A 87 5.65 -7.40 -12.98
C THR A 87 5.95 -6.95 -11.55
N ALA A 88 6.74 -7.72 -10.80
CA ALA A 88 7.10 -7.40 -9.41
C ALA A 88 7.95 -6.12 -9.29
N TYR A 89 8.75 -5.79 -10.32
CA TYR A 89 9.55 -4.58 -10.37
C TYR A 89 8.67 -3.33 -10.43
N VAL A 90 7.69 -3.33 -11.35
CA VAL A 90 6.70 -2.27 -11.48
C VAL A 90 5.91 -2.12 -10.17
N ASP A 91 5.52 -3.24 -9.56
CA ASP A 91 4.77 -3.24 -8.30
C ASP A 91 5.59 -2.66 -7.15
N THR A 92 6.88 -3.00 -7.08
CA THR A 92 7.82 -2.46 -6.08
C THR A 92 8.01 -0.96 -6.28
N LYS A 93 8.27 -0.50 -7.51
CA LYS A 93 8.40 0.92 -7.85
C LYS A 93 7.14 1.70 -7.49
N ARG A 94 5.97 1.16 -7.83
CA ARG A 94 4.68 1.77 -7.51
C ARG A 94 4.46 1.87 -6.00
N TYR A 95 4.77 0.81 -5.25
CA TYR A 95 4.67 0.82 -3.79
C TYR A 95 5.53 1.92 -3.18
N LEU A 96 6.79 2.07 -3.60
CA LEU A 96 7.68 3.11 -3.09
C LEU A 96 7.13 4.52 -3.38
N LEU A 97 6.71 4.77 -4.61
CA LEU A 97 6.18 6.09 -5.01
C LEU A 97 4.88 6.44 -4.27
N GLN A 98 3.99 5.47 -4.05
CA GLN A 98 2.76 5.67 -3.25
C GLN A 98 3.07 6.03 -1.79
N ASN A 99 4.18 5.53 -1.26
CA ASN A 99 4.64 5.83 0.09
C ASN A 99 5.57 7.05 0.16
N ASN A 100 5.64 7.86 -0.92
CA ASN A 100 6.54 9.01 -1.04
C ASN A 100 8.03 8.67 -0.82
N GLN A 101 8.42 7.44 -1.15
CA GLN A 101 9.80 6.97 -1.09
C GLN A 101 10.50 7.16 -2.44
N ASP A 102 11.81 7.33 -2.40
CA ASP A 102 12.64 7.42 -3.61
C ASP A 102 12.66 6.07 -4.33
N ALA A 103 12.41 6.09 -5.65
CA ALA A 103 12.43 4.93 -6.53
C ALA A 103 13.38 5.16 -7.73
N SER A 104 14.37 6.04 -7.59
CA SER A 104 15.37 6.30 -8.64
C SER A 104 16.59 5.37 -8.56
N ASP A 105 16.81 4.73 -7.42
CA ASP A 105 17.89 3.76 -7.23
C ASP A 105 17.47 2.39 -7.80
N LYS A 106 17.97 2.10 -9.00
CA LYS A 106 17.68 0.87 -9.75
C LYS A 106 18.21 -0.38 -9.07
N ASP A 107 19.37 -0.30 -8.41
CA ASP A 107 19.98 -1.45 -7.73
C ASP A 107 19.15 -1.81 -6.50
N MET A 108 18.71 -0.80 -5.74
CA MET A 108 17.78 -0.99 -4.61
C MET A 108 16.44 -1.57 -5.07
N LEU A 109 15.85 -1.05 -6.15
CA LEU A 109 14.60 -1.57 -6.71
C LEU A 109 14.74 -3.04 -7.11
N LYS A 110 15.83 -3.39 -7.80
CA LYS A 110 16.13 -4.78 -8.18
C LYS A 110 16.24 -5.68 -6.95
N GLU A 111 16.98 -5.26 -5.93
CA GLU A 111 17.15 -6.03 -4.69
C GLU A 111 15.80 -6.26 -3.97
N GLN A 112 14.99 -5.21 -3.82
CA GLN A 112 13.65 -5.33 -3.20
C GLN A 112 12.70 -6.21 -4.03
N THR A 113 12.81 -6.14 -5.36
CA THR A 113 12.03 -6.98 -6.27
C THR A 113 12.40 -8.46 -6.08
N LEU A 114 13.70 -8.78 -6.06
CA LEU A 114 14.17 -10.14 -5.83
C LEU A 114 13.76 -10.67 -4.45
N GLN A 115 13.88 -9.85 -3.39
CA GLN A 115 13.41 -10.22 -2.05
C GLN A 115 11.90 -10.51 -2.03
N THR A 116 11.10 -9.70 -2.73
CA THR A 116 9.65 -9.92 -2.85
C THR A 116 9.34 -11.22 -3.58
N LEU A 117 10.03 -11.50 -4.69
CA LEU A 117 9.87 -12.76 -5.42
C LEU A 117 10.28 -13.98 -4.60
N GLN A 118 11.38 -13.90 -3.84
CA GLN A 118 11.83 -14.95 -2.94
C GLN A 118 10.75 -15.26 -1.90
N SER A 119 10.28 -14.23 -1.19
CA SER A 119 9.23 -14.35 -0.18
C SER A 119 7.95 -14.96 -0.76
N ASN A 120 7.45 -14.43 -1.87
CA ASN A 120 6.23 -14.91 -2.52
C ASN A 120 6.35 -16.35 -3.00
N THR A 121 7.52 -16.72 -3.55
CA THR A 121 7.77 -18.10 -4.02
C THR A 121 7.80 -19.08 -2.85
N LEU A 122 8.46 -18.73 -1.75
CA LEU A 122 8.52 -19.56 -0.55
C LEU A 122 7.15 -19.72 0.10
N VAL A 123 6.38 -18.64 0.23
CA VAL A 123 5.00 -18.68 0.74
C VAL A 123 4.14 -19.56 -0.17
N LYS A 124 4.27 -19.45 -1.49
CA LYS A 124 3.54 -20.30 -2.45
C LYS A 124 3.90 -21.78 -2.30
N GLN A 125 5.18 -22.10 -2.09
CA GLN A 125 5.63 -23.48 -1.89
C GLN A 125 5.06 -24.05 -0.59
N ASP A 126 5.18 -23.31 0.52
CA ASP A 126 4.67 -23.74 1.82
C ASP A 126 3.13 -23.83 1.82
N ALA A 127 2.42 -22.89 1.20
CA ALA A 127 0.97 -22.95 0.99
C ALA A 127 0.56 -24.24 0.26
N LYS A 128 1.28 -24.59 -0.82
CA LYS A 128 1.04 -25.82 -1.59
C LYS A 128 1.26 -27.08 -0.76
N GLU A 129 2.29 -27.11 0.09
CA GLU A 129 2.54 -28.22 1.02
C GLU A 129 1.42 -28.39 2.04
N GLN A 130 0.82 -27.29 2.47
CA GLN A 130 -0.33 -27.27 3.38
C GLN A 130 -1.67 -27.50 2.67
N GLY A 131 -1.68 -27.61 1.33
CA GLY A 131 -2.89 -27.82 0.54
C GLY A 131 -3.72 -26.55 0.30
N ILE A 132 -3.14 -25.37 0.53
CA ILE A 132 -3.74 -24.07 0.24
C ILE A 132 -3.44 -23.73 -1.22
N THR A 133 -4.48 -23.62 -2.04
CA THR A 133 -4.35 -23.33 -3.48
C THR A 133 -5.45 -22.40 -3.96
N ILE A 134 -5.10 -21.44 -4.82
CA ILE A 134 -6.06 -20.58 -5.51
C ILE A 134 -6.40 -21.17 -6.87
N THR A 135 -7.68 -21.27 -7.18
CA THR A 135 -8.15 -21.79 -8.47
C THR A 135 -8.32 -20.68 -9.51
N ASP A 136 -8.29 -21.05 -10.79
CA ASP A 136 -8.58 -20.11 -11.88
C ASP A 136 -9.97 -19.47 -11.74
N ASP A 137 -10.95 -20.19 -11.19
CA ASP A 137 -12.30 -19.69 -10.93
C ASP A 137 -12.32 -18.61 -9.82
N ASP A 138 -11.42 -18.70 -8.85
CA ASP A 138 -11.28 -17.69 -7.79
C ASP A 138 -10.65 -16.41 -8.35
N VAL A 139 -9.62 -16.54 -9.19
CA VAL A 139 -9.00 -15.41 -9.90
C VAL A 139 -10.00 -14.75 -10.85
N ALA A 140 -10.76 -15.54 -11.61
CA ALA A 140 -11.78 -15.01 -12.52
C ALA A 140 -12.87 -14.23 -11.78
N ARG A 141 -13.29 -14.72 -10.62
CA ARG A 141 -14.27 -14.03 -9.76
C ARG A 141 -13.72 -12.72 -9.21
N ALA A 142 -12.51 -12.74 -8.65
CA ALA A 142 -11.85 -11.53 -8.14
C ALA A 142 -11.65 -10.48 -9.25
N LEU A 143 -11.33 -10.93 -10.47
CA LEU A 143 -11.22 -10.07 -11.63
C LEU A 143 -12.57 -9.44 -12.01
N GLU A 144 -13.65 -10.23 -12.06
CA GLU A 144 -14.99 -9.73 -12.35
C GLU A 144 -15.45 -8.72 -11.29
N GLU A 145 -15.23 -9.03 -10.01
CA GLU A 145 -15.50 -8.12 -8.90
C GLU A 145 -14.70 -6.82 -9.04
N THR A 146 -13.43 -6.89 -9.42
CA THR A 146 -12.62 -5.69 -9.70
C THR A 146 -13.20 -4.89 -10.87
N LYS A 147 -13.50 -5.53 -12.00
CA LYS A 147 -14.09 -4.85 -13.18
C LYS A 147 -15.43 -4.19 -12.84
N SER A 148 -16.22 -4.80 -11.95
CA SER A 148 -17.53 -4.26 -11.53
C SER A 148 -17.46 -2.94 -10.76
N GLN A 149 -16.27 -2.56 -10.26
CA GLN A 149 -16.04 -1.26 -9.61
C GLN A 149 -15.95 -0.10 -10.62
N PHE A 150 -15.80 -0.41 -11.92
CA PHE A 150 -15.71 0.58 -12.98
C PHE A 150 -17.03 0.69 -13.74
N GLU A 151 -17.38 1.91 -14.15
CA GLU A 151 -18.61 2.15 -14.92
C GLU A 151 -18.52 1.56 -16.34
N THR A 152 -17.31 1.49 -16.91
CA THR A 152 -17.07 0.98 -18.28
C THR A 152 -15.79 0.17 -18.36
N GLU A 153 -15.70 -0.68 -19.39
CA GLU A 153 -14.47 -1.44 -19.69
C GLU A 153 -13.32 -0.48 -20.02
N GLU A 154 -13.59 0.64 -20.71
CA GLU A 154 -12.56 1.64 -21.03
C GLU A 154 -11.97 2.27 -19.76
N ALA A 155 -12.79 2.55 -18.73
CA ALA A 155 -12.31 3.08 -17.47
C ALA A 155 -11.43 2.05 -16.72
N TYR A 156 -11.82 0.77 -16.75
CA TYR A 156 -11.01 -0.32 -16.20
C TYR A 156 -9.66 -0.45 -16.93
N GLN A 157 -9.67 -0.47 -18.26
CA GLN A 157 -8.44 -0.56 -19.06
C GLN A 157 -7.55 0.67 -18.84
N GLN A 158 -8.12 1.87 -18.69
CA GLN A 158 -7.36 3.07 -18.35
C GLN A 158 -6.71 2.94 -16.97
N ALA A 159 -7.42 2.40 -15.97
CA ALA A 159 -6.86 2.18 -14.64
C ALA A 159 -5.72 1.16 -14.65
N LEU A 160 -5.84 0.06 -15.39
CA LEU A 160 -4.73 -0.89 -15.58
C LEU A 160 -3.50 -0.20 -16.18
N ASN A 161 -3.68 0.58 -17.24
CA ASN A 161 -2.58 1.30 -17.90
C ASN A 161 -1.91 2.32 -16.97
N GLN A 162 -2.70 3.05 -16.17
CA GLN A 162 -2.17 3.99 -15.16
C GLN A 162 -1.34 3.29 -14.08
N LEU A 163 -1.64 2.02 -13.80
CA LEU A 163 -0.90 1.18 -12.86
C LEU A 163 0.20 0.35 -13.55
N ALA A 164 0.43 0.56 -14.85
CA ALA A 164 1.38 -0.20 -15.67
C ALA A 164 1.13 -1.72 -15.69
N TYR A 165 -0.15 -2.12 -15.63
CA TYR A 165 -0.58 -3.51 -15.75
C TYR A 165 -1.14 -3.84 -17.15
N THR A 166 -0.91 -5.08 -17.58
CA THR A 166 -1.74 -5.74 -18.60
C THR A 166 -2.82 -6.56 -17.87
N GLU A 167 -3.86 -7.03 -18.59
CA GLU A 167 -4.84 -7.91 -17.96
C GLU A 167 -4.21 -9.24 -17.49
N GLU A 168 -3.18 -9.73 -18.17
CA GLU A 168 -2.47 -10.95 -17.79
C GLU A 168 -1.61 -10.75 -16.53
N SER A 169 -0.80 -9.69 -16.48
CA SER A 169 0.00 -9.41 -15.28
C SER A 169 -0.87 -9.03 -14.08
N PHE A 170 -2.00 -8.38 -14.32
CA PHE A 170 -2.98 -8.12 -13.26
C PHE A 170 -3.61 -9.41 -12.71
N LYS A 171 -3.95 -10.39 -13.56
CA LYS A 171 -4.43 -11.70 -13.11
C LYS A 171 -3.38 -12.44 -12.27
N ALA A 172 -2.11 -12.41 -12.67
CA ALA A 172 -1.03 -13.02 -11.91
C ALA A 172 -0.85 -12.33 -10.53
N SER A 173 -0.97 -11.00 -10.49
CA SER A 173 -0.97 -10.23 -9.25
C SER A 173 -2.15 -10.61 -8.33
N LEU A 174 -3.38 -10.70 -8.89
CA LEU A 174 -4.56 -11.16 -8.15
C LEU A 174 -4.38 -12.57 -7.59
N GLN A 175 -3.83 -13.50 -8.37
CA GLN A 175 -3.57 -14.86 -7.89
C GLN A 175 -2.62 -14.87 -6.69
N THR A 176 -1.55 -14.07 -6.76
CA THR A 176 -0.58 -13.92 -5.67
C THR A 176 -1.23 -13.33 -4.43
N GLN A 177 -2.03 -12.27 -4.59
CA GLN A 177 -2.73 -11.61 -3.50
C GLN A 177 -3.75 -12.54 -2.81
N LEU A 178 -4.56 -13.27 -3.59
CA LEU A 178 -5.53 -14.23 -3.06
C LEU A 178 -4.82 -15.35 -2.30
N LEU A 179 -3.71 -15.86 -2.83
CA LEU A 179 -2.96 -16.92 -2.17
C LEU A 179 -2.39 -16.44 -0.83
N GLN A 180 -1.82 -15.24 -0.80
CA GLN A 180 -1.27 -14.67 0.42
C GLN A 180 -2.37 -14.39 1.46
N GLN A 181 -3.53 -13.87 1.03
CA GLN A 181 -4.68 -13.69 1.92
C GLN A 181 -5.13 -15.01 2.54
N GLN A 182 -5.38 -16.03 1.70
CA GLN A 182 -5.78 -17.35 2.18
C GLN A 182 -4.71 -17.97 3.10
N TYR A 183 -3.44 -17.78 2.77
CA TYR A 183 -2.32 -18.27 3.58
C TYR A 183 -2.27 -17.60 4.96
N LEU A 184 -2.47 -16.29 5.04
CA LEU A 184 -2.55 -15.57 6.32
C LEU A 184 -3.72 -16.08 7.17
N GLU A 185 -4.85 -16.40 6.57
CA GLU A 185 -6.03 -16.90 7.27
C GLU A 185 -5.88 -18.36 7.75
N ASP A 186 -5.32 -19.23 6.91
CA ASP A 186 -5.32 -20.67 7.16
C ASP A 186 -4.04 -21.19 7.82
N ALA A 187 -2.89 -20.55 7.57
CA ALA A 187 -1.58 -21.04 8.02
C ALA A 187 -0.97 -20.23 9.17
N ILE A 188 -1.39 -18.98 9.36
CA ILE A 188 -0.82 -18.09 10.39
C ILE A 188 -1.73 -18.05 11.62
N GLU A 189 -1.40 -18.88 12.60
CA GLU A 189 -2.07 -18.90 13.89
C GLU A 189 -1.39 -17.95 14.88
N VAL A 190 -2.17 -17.13 15.58
CA VAL A 190 -1.68 -16.23 16.64
C VAL A 190 -2.51 -16.36 17.91
N GLU A 191 -1.88 -16.12 19.05
CA GLU A 191 -2.58 -16.07 20.33
C GLU A 191 -3.55 -14.88 20.38
N SER A 192 -4.71 -15.11 20.98
CA SER A 192 -5.72 -14.06 21.19
C SER A 192 -5.12 -12.87 21.94
N VAL A 193 -5.55 -11.66 21.57
CA VAL A 193 -5.17 -10.44 22.29
C VAL A 193 -5.71 -10.46 23.72
N THR A 194 -4.84 -10.16 24.68
CA THR A 194 -5.16 -10.12 26.10
C THR A 194 -5.63 -8.73 26.52
N ASP A 195 -6.39 -8.64 27.61
CA ASP A 195 -6.80 -7.34 28.18
C ASP A 195 -5.59 -6.48 28.58
N GLU A 196 -4.48 -7.10 29.01
CA GLU A 196 -3.24 -6.39 29.37
C GLU A 196 -2.61 -5.71 28.15
N GLU A 197 -2.52 -6.40 27.01
CA GLU A 197 -2.01 -5.82 25.76
C GLU A 197 -2.89 -4.66 25.27
N VAL A 198 -4.21 -4.76 25.44
CA VAL A 198 -5.15 -3.68 25.11
C VAL A 198 -4.92 -2.47 26.00
N GLU A 199 -4.78 -2.67 27.32
CA GLU A 199 -4.50 -1.59 28.27
C GLU A 199 -3.15 -0.93 27.99
N GLU A 200 -2.11 -1.72 27.72
CA GLU A 200 -0.77 -1.22 27.40
C GLU A 200 -0.78 -0.37 26.12
N TYR A 201 -1.39 -0.88 25.04
CA TYR A 201 -1.50 -0.13 23.79
C TYR A 201 -2.29 1.18 23.98
N TYR A 202 -3.42 1.12 24.69
CA TYR A 202 -4.22 2.32 24.97
C TYR A 202 -3.44 3.38 25.76
N ASN A 203 -2.67 2.95 26.77
CA ASN A 203 -1.83 3.85 27.55
C ASN A 203 -0.72 4.47 26.69
N LEU A 204 -0.09 3.69 25.80
CA LEU A 204 0.91 4.20 24.85
C LEU A 204 0.33 5.29 23.93
N VAL A 205 -0.89 5.11 23.43
CA VAL A 205 -1.57 6.12 22.61
C VAL A 205 -1.87 7.38 23.43
N LYS A 206 -2.30 7.23 24.69
CA LYS A 206 -2.52 8.34 25.62
C LYS A 206 -1.27 9.13 25.98
N GLU A 207 -0.10 8.48 26.01
CA GLU A 207 1.17 9.19 26.22
C GLU A 207 1.53 10.08 25.02
N GLN A 208 1.06 9.74 23.81
CA GLN A 208 1.33 10.47 22.58
C GLN A 208 0.27 11.53 22.26
N SER A 209 -0.94 11.40 22.83
CA SER A 209 -2.06 12.31 22.60
C SER A 209 -2.93 12.44 23.85
N ASP A 210 -3.25 13.68 24.23
CA ASP A 210 -4.17 13.96 25.34
C ASP A 210 -5.65 13.78 24.94
N ASP A 211 -5.95 13.71 23.63
CA ASP A 211 -7.32 13.62 23.09
C ASP A 211 -7.63 12.20 22.60
N VAL A 212 -7.64 11.25 23.54
CA VAL A 212 -7.95 9.84 23.26
C VAL A 212 -9.31 9.49 23.85
N PRO A 213 -10.25 8.93 23.06
CA PRO A 213 -11.55 8.48 23.55
C PRO A 213 -11.44 7.48 24.72
N PRO A 214 -12.50 7.29 25.52
CA PRO A 214 -12.54 6.25 26.54
C PRO A 214 -12.19 4.86 25.97
N LEU A 215 -11.43 4.05 26.73
CA LEU A 215 -11.01 2.71 26.29
C LEU A 215 -12.20 1.86 25.83
N GLU A 216 -13.31 1.89 26.55
CA GLU A 216 -14.52 1.13 26.21
C GLU A 216 -15.06 1.46 24.80
N ASP A 217 -14.87 2.69 24.31
CA ASP A 217 -15.34 3.12 22.99
C ASP A 217 -14.42 2.64 21.85
N VAL A 218 -13.16 2.33 22.16
CA VAL A 218 -12.12 1.96 21.18
C VAL A 218 -11.55 0.56 21.38
N LYS A 219 -11.96 -0.17 22.42
CA LYS A 219 -11.41 -1.48 22.80
C LYS A 219 -11.40 -2.48 21.64
N GLU A 220 -12.52 -2.63 20.94
CA GLU A 220 -12.64 -3.55 19.80
C GLU A 220 -11.71 -3.16 18.64
N GLN A 221 -11.52 -1.86 18.39
CA GLN A 221 -10.59 -1.39 17.36
C GLN A 221 -9.13 -1.67 17.75
N ILE A 222 -8.79 -1.50 19.04
CA ILE A 222 -7.47 -1.83 19.56
C ILE A 222 -7.21 -3.33 19.44
N ILE A 223 -8.18 -4.18 19.79
CA ILE A 223 -8.08 -5.64 19.64
C ILE A 223 -7.80 -5.99 18.17
N ALA A 224 -8.62 -5.50 17.23
CA ALA A 224 -8.43 -5.77 15.81
C ALA A 224 -7.06 -5.31 15.29
N GLN A 225 -6.58 -4.14 15.74
CA GLN A 225 -5.26 -3.63 15.37
C GLN A 225 -4.12 -4.52 15.93
N LEU A 226 -4.25 -4.98 17.18
CA LEU A 226 -3.27 -5.85 17.82
C LEU A 226 -3.28 -7.25 17.19
N GLU A 227 -4.45 -7.81 16.86
CA GLU A 227 -4.58 -9.07 16.13
C GLU A 227 -3.89 -8.97 14.76
N GLN A 228 -4.16 -7.92 13.99
CA GLN A 228 -3.49 -7.69 12.71
C GLN A 228 -1.96 -7.57 12.87
N THR A 229 -1.50 -6.88 13.92
CA THR A 229 -0.08 -6.74 14.22
C THR A 229 0.57 -8.09 14.54
N LYS A 230 -0.09 -8.91 15.36
CA LYS A 230 0.38 -10.27 15.69
C LYS A 230 0.45 -11.14 14.44
N VAL A 231 -0.59 -11.13 13.60
CA VAL A 231 -0.63 -11.90 12.35
C VAL A 231 0.52 -11.48 11.43
N GLN A 232 0.75 -10.17 11.28
CA GLN A 232 1.86 -9.66 10.46
C GLN A 232 3.22 -10.12 11.01
N GLN A 233 3.44 -10.06 12.32
CA GLN A 233 4.69 -10.51 12.95
C GLN A 233 4.90 -12.01 12.77
N ALA A 234 3.86 -12.83 12.98
CA ALA A 234 3.92 -14.27 12.79
C ALA A 234 4.18 -14.63 11.33
N PHE A 235 3.56 -13.93 10.38
CA PHE A 235 3.84 -14.08 8.96
C PHE A 235 5.29 -13.77 8.62
N GLN A 236 5.84 -12.65 9.10
CA GLN A 236 7.24 -12.29 8.85
C GLN A 236 8.22 -13.28 9.47
N ALA A 237 7.93 -13.79 10.67
CA ALA A 237 8.72 -14.85 11.30
C ALA A 237 8.68 -16.14 10.47
N LYS A 238 7.50 -16.51 9.93
CA LYS A 238 7.33 -17.66 9.04
C LYS A 238 8.12 -17.49 7.74
N VAL A 239 8.03 -16.34 7.07
CA VAL A 239 8.82 -16.03 5.86
C VAL A 239 10.32 -16.12 6.16
N THR A 240 10.77 -15.56 7.29
CA THR A 240 12.19 -15.64 7.71
C THR A 240 12.63 -17.09 7.87
N SER A 241 11.84 -17.91 8.56
CA SER A 241 12.12 -19.35 8.72
C SER A 241 12.20 -20.06 7.37
N LEU A 242 11.29 -19.77 6.44
CA LEU A 242 11.31 -20.34 5.09
C LEU A 242 12.57 -19.92 4.32
N MET A 243 13.00 -18.67 4.44
CA MET A 243 14.22 -18.17 3.81
C MET A 243 15.48 -18.84 4.37
N GLU A 244 15.54 -19.11 5.67
CA GLU A 244 16.68 -19.79 6.31
C GLU A 244 16.82 -21.26 5.88
N GLU A 245 15.71 -21.91 5.53
CA GLU A 245 15.65 -23.32 5.13
C GLU A 245 15.82 -23.54 3.62
N ALA A 246 15.62 -22.49 2.82
CA ALA A 246 15.55 -22.58 1.37
C ALA A 246 16.93 -22.57 0.69
N GLU A 247 16.99 -23.25 -0.46
CA GLU A 247 18.06 -23.07 -1.44
C GLU A 247 17.63 -22.02 -2.47
N ILE A 248 18.31 -20.88 -2.47
CA ILE A 248 17.98 -19.72 -3.31
C ILE A 248 19.17 -19.37 -4.21
N ASN A 249 18.95 -19.35 -5.52
CA ASN A 249 19.93 -18.96 -6.52
C ASN A 249 19.41 -17.77 -7.35
N GLU A 250 20.02 -16.61 -7.21
CA GLU A 250 19.75 -15.43 -8.05
C GLU A 250 20.55 -15.52 -9.36
N ASN A 251 19.91 -15.25 -10.49
CA ASN A 251 20.49 -15.43 -11.83
C ASN A 251 20.63 -14.12 -12.63
N ILE A 252 20.39 -12.96 -12.00
CA ILE A 252 20.42 -11.64 -12.66
C ILE A 252 21.18 -10.58 -11.89
#